data_AF-A0A7I6MZM5-F1
#
_entry.id   AF-A0A7I6MZM5-F1
#
_cell.length_a   1.000
_cell.length_b   1.000
_cell.length_c   1.000
_cell.angle_alpha   90.00
_cell.angle_beta   90.00
_cell.angle_gamma   90.00
#
_symmetry.space_group_name_H-M   'P 1'
#
loop_
_entity.id
_entity.type
_entity.pdbx_description
1 polymer ?
#
loop_
_entity_poly.entity_id
_entity_poly.type
_entity_poly.pdbx_seq_one_letter_code
_entity_poly.pdbx_strand_id
1 'polypeptide(L)'
;IVGATVTHNFWDPNNTESAEIRTEIARQCLDDSIAALENDECDCAIFDATNATRNRRRFMRDELTKRYKCEVMFIESVYNQADMIASSINEMKLNSADYAGRTMEETEEDYKRRIQHYFAVYEPMNADQENLAFIKVTDVGRQIFSNQVHGYLQSRIMFLMANLNLKPRPIWLSRHGESMYNTQKRIGGDSPLSPLGVQYAMQLDRFIDAYYPAPDTELCVWTSTMLRTGMTVERIAGRGRTVVKWKQLDEIDAGVCDGMTYEQVADEMPDEYLARKNNKL
;
A
#
# COMPACT_ATOMS: atom_id res chain seq x y z
N ILE A 1 24.39 10.91 -9.83
CA ILE A 1 25.05 9.91 -10.72
C ILE A 1 24.10 9.45 -11.82
N VAL A 2 22.81 9.30 -11.51
CA VAL A 2 21.73 9.10 -12.51
C VAL A 2 20.84 10.35 -12.53
N GLY A 3 20.25 10.70 -13.68
CA GLY A 3 19.40 11.90 -13.85
C GLY A 3 19.12 12.20 -15.33
N ALA A 4 18.48 13.35 -15.61
CA ALA A 4 17.94 13.72 -16.93
C ALA A 4 18.94 13.70 -18.11
N THR A 5 20.25 13.69 -17.84
CA THR A 5 21.32 13.66 -18.83
C THR A 5 21.73 12.24 -19.24
N VAL A 6 21.25 11.21 -18.54
CA VAL A 6 21.60 9.81 -18.78
C VAL A 6 20.60 9.18 -19.75
N THR A 7 21.07 8.44 -20.75
CA THR A 7 20.23 7.75 -21.75
C THR A 7 20.24 6.25 -21.51
N HIS A 8 19.39 5.53 -22.25
CA HIS A 8 19.27 4.07 -22.20
C HIS A 8 20.62 3.31 -22.30
N ASN A 9 21.65 3.91 -22.91
CA ASN A 9 23.01 3.36 -23.00
C ASN A 9 23.66 3.08 -21.64
N PHE A 10 23.27 3.79 -20.59
CA PHE A 10 23.73 3.52 -19.23
C PHE A 10 23.19 2.20 -18.69
N TRP A 11 22.18 1.59 -19.31
CA TRP A 11 21.64 0.28 -18.92
C TRP A 11 21.98 -0.82 -19.93
N ASP A 12 22.73 -0.51 -20.99
CA ASP A 12 23.18 -1.50 -21.96
C ASP A 12 24.04 -2.59 -21.27
N PRO A 13 23.71 -3.88 -21.43
CA PRO A 13 24.48 -4.96 -20.82
C PRO A 13 25.91 -5.08 -21.36
N ASN A 14 26.19 -4.56 -22.55
CA ASN A 14 27.53 -4.55 -23.14
C ASN A 14 28.38 -3.36 -22.68
N ASN A 15 27.79 -2.40 -21.97
CA ASN A 15 28.50 -1.25 -21.42
C ASN A 15 29.10 -1.60 -20.05
N THR A 16 30.34 -2.08 -20.05
CA THR A 16 31.04 -2.55 -18.85
C THR A 16 31.30 -1.43 -17.84
N GLU A 17 31.68 -0.24 -18.31
CA GLU A 17 31.92 0.93 -17.44
C GLU A 17 30.64 1.32 -16.68
N SER A 18 29.50 1.41 -17.39
CA SER A 18 28.22 1.70 -16.73
C SER A 18 27.78 0.54 -15.82
N ALA A 19 28.08 -0.70 -16.17
CA ALA A 19 27.78 -1.86 -15.32
C ALA A 19 28.56 -1.85 -14.01
N GLU A 20 29.83 -1.40 -14.02
CA GLU A 20 30.64 -1.19 -12.83
C GLU A 20 30.04 -0.10 -11.95
N ILE A 21 29.67 1.05 -12.53
CA ILE A 21 29.01 2.14 -11.79
C ILE A 21 27.71 1.65 -11.14
N ARG A 22 26.84 0.94 -11.89
CA ARG A 22 25.58 0.39 -11.36
C ARG A 22 25.82 -0.64 -10.25
N THR A 23 26.94 -1.36 -10.29
CA THR A 23 27.31 -2.35 -9.27
C THR A 23 27.81 -1.67 -8.01
N GLU A 24 28.62 -0.62 -8.15
CA GLU A 24 29.10 0.16 -7.01
C GLU A 24 27.96 0.89 -6.28
N ILE A 25 27.03 1.51 -7.02
CA ILE A 25 25.83 2.11 -6.43
C ILE A 25 25.02 1.06 -5.66
N ALA A 26 24.79 -0.11 -6.27
CA ALA A 26 24.02 -1.17 -5.62
C ALA A 26 24.72 -1.69 -4.35
N ARG A 27 26.05 -1.74 -4.34
CA ARG A 27 26.85 -2.10 -3.16
C ARG A 27 26.68 -1.09 -2.04
N GLN A 28 26.87 0.20 -2.34
CA GLN A 28 26.73 1.28 -1.35
C GLN A 28 25.32 1.30 -0.74
N CYS A 29 24.27 1.21 -1.57
CA CYS A 29 22.90 1.16 -1.06
C CYS A 29 22.62 -0.10 -0.20
N LEU A 30 23.25 -1.23 -0.52
CA LEU A 30 23.12 -2.45 0.27
C LEU A 30 23.83 -2.31 1.61
N ASP A 31 25.04 -1.74 1.62
CA ASP A 31 25.80 -1.48 2.85
C ASP A 31 25.04 -0.50 3.76
N ASP A 32 24.45 0.56 3.22
CA ASP A 32 23.60 1.50 3.97
C ASP A 32 22.36 0.80 4.57
N SER A 33 21.71 -0.06 3.78
CA SER A 33 20.54 -0.83 4.23
C SER A 33 20.90 -1.79 5.37
N ILE A 34 22.05 -2.46 5.27
CA ILE A 34 22.56 -3.35 6.30
C ILE A 34 22.91 -2.56 7.56
N ALA A 35 23.57 -1.41 7.42
CA ALA A 35 23.94 -0.57 8.56
C ALA A 35 22.69 -0.09 9.33
N ALA A 36 21.64 0.34 8.63
CA ALA A 36 20.39 0.75 9.25
C ALA A 36 19.72 -0.41 10.03
N LEU A 37 19.72 -1.62 9.48
CA LEU A 37 19.21 -2.82 10.16
C LEU A 37 20.07 -3.23 11.37
N GLU A 38 21.41 -3.14 11.26
CA GLU A 38 22.32 -3.53 12.33
C GLU A 38 22.32 -2.56 13.52
N ASN A 39 22.08 -1.27 13.24
CA ASN A 39 21.98 -0.18 14.22
C ASN A 39 20.57 -0.01 14.81
N ASP A 40 19.63 -0.91 14.49
CA ASP A 40 18.23 -0.87 14.91
C ASP A 40 17.53 0.47 14.52
N GLU A 41 17.93 1.08 13.41
CA GLU A 41 17.27 2.27 12.84
C GLU A 41 15.97 1.91 12.11
N CYS A 42 15.88 0.67 11.62
CA CYS A 42 14.68 0.09 11.03
C CYS A 42 14.60 -1.42 11.25
N ASP A 43 13.39 -1.99 11.21
CA ASP A 43 13.16 -3.44 11.28
C ASP A 43 13.16 -4.12 9.90
N CYS A 44 13.02 -3.33 8.82
CA CYS A 44 12.89 -3.83 7.46
C CYS A 44 13.40 -2.80 6.45
N ALA A 45 14.22 -3.25 5.49
CA ALA A 45 14.70 -2.43 4.38
C ALA A 45 14.14 -2.96 3.05
N ILE A 46 13.59 -2.06 2.23
CA ILE A 46 13.10 -2.37 0.88
C ILE A 46 14.18 -1.95 -0.12
N PHE A 47 14.84 -2.94 -0.72
CA PHE A 47 15.86 -2.72 -1.75
C PHE A 47 15.23 -2.71 -3.15
N ASP A 48 14.77 -1.54 -3.59
CA ASP A 48 14.13 -1.36 -4.89
C ASP A 48 15.15 -1.26 -6.03
N ALA A 49 15.34 -2.37 -6.73
CA ALA A 49 16.15 -2.44 -7.94
C ALA A 49 15.67 -3.59 -8.84
N THR A 50 16.04 -3.55 -10.13
CA THR A 50 15.60 -4.55 -11.10
C THR A 50 16.04 -5.97 -10.76
N ASN A 51 17.26 -6.13 -10.20
CA ASN A 51 17.80 -7.40 -9.72
C ASN A 51 17.55 -8.59 -10.69
N ALA A 52 17.66 -8.29 -11.98
CA ALA A 52 17.15 -9.11 -13.07
C ALA A 52 17.94 -10.41 -13.27
N THR A 53 19.19 -10.47 -12.82
CA THR A 53 20.08 -11.64 -12.98
C THR A 53 20.20 -12.44 -11.70
N ARG A 54 20.38 -13.76 -11.83
CA ARG A 54 20.65 -14.69 -10.73
C ARG A 54 21.93 -14.33 -9.98
N ASN A 55 22.95 -13.91 -10.72
CA ASN A 55 24.23 -13.51 -10.12
C ASN A 55 24.05 -12.30 -9.19
N ARG A 56 23.22 -11.32 -9.56
CA ARG A 56 22.93 -10.16 -8.71
C ARG A 56 22.16 -10.57 -7.45
N ARG A 57 21.13 -11.42 -7.58
CA ARG A 57 20.35 -11.92 -6.43
C ARG A 57 21.20 -12.76 -5.49
N ARG A 58 22.07 -13.62 -6.04
CA ARG A 58 23.04 -14.41 -5.27
C ARG A 58 24.02 -13.52 -4.51
N PHE A 59 24.60 -12.52 -5.16
CA PHE A 59 25.48 -11.55 -4.52
C PHE A 59 24.80 -10.89 -3.31
N MET A 60 23.57 -10.39 -3.46
CA MET A 60 22.85 -9.77 -2.35
C MET A 60 22.59 -10.75 -1.19
N ARG A 61 22.17 -11.98 -1.49
CA ARG A 61 22.02 -13.02 -0.46
C ARG A 61 23.35 -13.30 0.25
N ASP A 62 24.44 -13.44 -0.50
CA ASP A 62 25.74 -13.79 0.05
C ASP A 62 26.30 -12.66 0.93
N GLU A 63 26.06 -11.39 0.59
CA GLU A 63 26.41 -10.27 1.46
C GLU A 63 25.55 -10.23 2.73
N LEU A 64 24.24 -10.44 2.62
CA LEU A 64 23.32 -10.43 3.76
C LEU A 64 23.56 -11.60 4.73
N THR A 65 23.86 -12.79 4.20
CA THR A 65 24.11 -14.00 5.03
C THR A 65 25.43 -13.94 5.81
N LYS A 66 26.39 -13.09 5.41
CA LYS A 66 27.58 -12.79 6.24
C LYS A 66 27.21 -12.04 7.53
N ARG A 67 26.05 -11.39 7.57
CA ARG A 67 25.57 -10.58 8.69
C ARG A 67 24.42 -11.33 9.37
N TYR A 68 24.71 -11.96 10.51
CA TYR A 68 23.82 -12.92 11.20
C TYR A 68 22.40 -12.44 11.56
N LYS A 69 22.09 -11.15 11.41
CA LYS A 69 20.80 -10.56 11.80
C LYS A 69 19.78 -10.39 10.68
N CYS A 70 20.14 -10.59 9.40
CA CYS A 70 19.27 -10.22 8.29
C CYS A 70 18.66 -11.42 7.57
N GLU A 71 17.33 -11.50 7.52
CA GLU A 71 16.62 -12.36 6.57
C GLU A 71 16.42 -11.63 5.23
N VAL A 72 16.37 -12.38 4.12
CA VAL A 72 16.12 -11.81 2.79
C VAL A 72 14.95 -12.53 2.13
N MET A 73 14.03 -11.75 1.55
CA MET A 73 12.96 -12.25 0.71
C MET A 73 12.85 -11.37 -0.54
N PHE A 74 12.68 -12.00 -1.69
CA PHE A 74 12.50 -11.31 -2.97
C PHE A 74 11.02 -11.19 -3.31
N ILE A 75 10.63 -10.09 -3.94
CA ILE A 75 9.31 -9.92 -4.53
C ILE A 75 9.51 -9.63 -6.01
N GLU A 76 9.13 -10.57 -6.86
CA GLU A 76 9.22 -10.44 -8.32
C GLU A 76 7.83 -10.11 -8.89
N SER A 77 7.71 -8.96 -9.54
CA SER A 77 6.49 -8.59 -10.25
C SER A 77 6.64 -8.86 -11.75
N VAL A 78 5.84 -9.79 -12.27
CA VAL A 78 5.88 -10.21 -13.68
C VAL A 78 4.61 -9.74 -14.39
N TYR A 79 4.77 -9.15 -15.57
CA TYR A 79 3.68 -8.70 -16.42
C TYR A 79 3.86 -9.24 -17.83
N ASN A 80 2.86 -9.96 -18.33
CA ASN A 80 2.95 -10.64 -19.63
C ASN A 80 2.18 -9.92 -20.76
N GLN A 81 1.49 -8.82 -20.46
CA GLN A 81 0.64 -8.11 -21.43
C GLN A 81 1.35 -6.91 -22.05
N ALA A 82 1.35 -6.84 -23.39
CA ALA A 82 2.00 -5.78 -24.16
C ALA A 82 1.41 -4.37 -23.88
N ASP A 83 0.12 -4.30 -23.52
CA ASP A 83 -0.59 -3.05 -23.25
C ASP A 83 -0.06 -2.29 -22.01
N MET A 84 0.65 -2.97 -21.11
CA MET A 84 1.17 -2.39 -19.87
C MET A 84 2.44 -1.57 -20.06
N ILE A 85 3.25 -1.85 -21.10
CA ILE A 85 4.43 -1.03 -21.41
C ILE A 85 3.98 0.42 -21.66
N ALA A 86 2.88 0.62 -22.39
CA ALA A 86 2.33 1.94 -22.66
C ALA A 86 1.85 2.65 -21.36
N SER A 87 1.20 1.92 -20.45
CA SER A 87 0.74 2.48 -19.17
C SER A 87 1.90 2.84 -18.23
N SER A 88 2.89 1.96 -18.07
CA SER A 88 4.09 2.23 -17.28
C SER A 88 4.94 3.34 -17.88
N ILE A 89 5.03 3.41 -19.21
CA ILE A 89 5.63 4.54 -19.91
C ILE A 89 4.87 5.83 -19.57
N ASN A 90 3.54 5.84 -19.59
CA ASN A 90 2.73 7.02 -19.25
C ASN A 90 2.87 7.47 -17.80
N GLU A 91 2.96 6.53 -16.86
CA GLU A 91 3.19 6.84 -15.45
C GLU A 91 4.59 7.41 -15.22
N MET A 92 5.61 6.84 -15.89
CA MET A 92 6.97 7.35 -15.84
C MET A 92 7.12 8.71 -16.54
N LYS A 93 6.43 8.91 -17.68
CA LYS A 93 6.36 10.17 -18.44
C LYS A 93 5.91 11.35 -17.56
N LEU A 94 5.04 11.10 -16.59
CA LEU A 94 4.45 12.16 -15.75
C LEU A 94 5.28 12.45 -14.48
N ASN A 95 6.01 11.46 -13.96
CA ASN A 95 6.54 11.53 -12.60
C ASN A 95 8.07 11.35 -12.49
N SER A 96 8.79 11.03 -13.57
CA SER A 96 10.22 10.72 -13.50
C SER A 96 11.13 11.93 -13.72
N ALA A 97 12.06 12.15 -12.79
CA ALA A 97 13.14 13.12 -12.93
C ALA A 97 14.16 12.74 -14.03
N ASP A 98 14.22 11.46 -14.44
CA ASP A 98 15.13 10.97 -15.49
C ASP A 98 14.81 11.53 -16.89
N TYR A 99 13.60 12.08 -17.08
CA TYR A 99 13.14 12.60 -18.37
C TYR A 99 12.71 14.07 -18.31
N ALA A 100 13.06 14.78 -17.24
CA ALA A 100 12.76 16.19 -17.09
C ALA A 100 13.30 17.01 -18.29
N GLY A 101 12.41 17.71 -18.98
CA GLY A 101 12.74 18.57 -20.12
C GLY A 101 12.93 17.86 -21.47
N ARG A 102 12.72 16.55 -21.57
CA ARG A 102 12.73 15.82 -22.86
C ARG A 102 11.36 15.82 -23.53
N THR A 103 11.34 15.62 -24.84
CA THR A 103 10.07 15.45 -25.56
C THR A 103 9.43 14.09 -25.27
N MET A 104 8.14 13.98 -25.60
CA MET A 104 7.36 12.75 -25.41
C MET A 104 7.91 11.58 -26.23
N GLU A 105 8.29 11.83 -27.48
CA GLU A 105 8.80 10.81 -28.41
C GLU A 105 10.18 10.31 -27.96
N GLU A 106 11.10 11.21 -27.60
CA GLU A 106 12.44 10.85 -27.11
C GLU A 106 12.38 10.00 -25.84
N THR A 107 11.49 10.36 -24.91
CA THR A 107 11.30 9.62 -23.66
C THR A 107 10.78 8.21 -23.92
N GLU A 108 9.81 8.08 -24.82
CA GLU A 108 9.22 6.79 -25.15
C GLU A 108 10.23 5.86 -25.84
N GLU A 109 11.00 6.38 -26.79
CA GLU A 109 12.05 5.59 -27.46
C GLU A 109 13.16 5.15 -26.51
N ASP A 110 13.69 6.09 -25.72
CA ASP A 110 14.77 5.80 -24.75
C ASP A 110 14.32 4.74 -23.75
N TYR A 111 13.11 4.89 -23.19
CA TYR A 111 12.61 3.94 -22.22
C TYR A 111 12.32 2.55 -22.81
N LYS A 112 11.79 2.48 -24.04
CA LYS A 112 11.64 1.19 -24.76
C LYS A 112 12.98 0.48 -24.93
N ARG A 113 14.04 1.21 -25.32
CA ARG A 113 15.39 0.64 -25.44
C ARG A 113 15.95 0.21 -24.08
N ARG A 114 15.69 0.99 -23.01
CA ARG A 114 16.06 0.63 -21.63
C ARG A 114 15.37 -0.67 -21.18
N ILE A 115 14.08 -0.87 -21.49
CA ILE A 115 13.36 -2.12 -21.21
C ILE A 115 14.01 -3.29 -21.96
N GLN A 116 14.32 -3.11 -23.25
CA GLN A 116 14.95 -4.15 -24.08
C GLN A 116 16.29 -4.62 -23.51
N HIS A 117 17.11 -3.68 -23.01
CA HIS A 117 18.38 -4.00 -22.35
C HIS A 117 18.19 -4.93 -21.13
N TYR A 118 17.17 -4.67 -20.31
CA TYR A 118 16.86 -5.54 -19.17
C TYR A 118 16.27 -6.89 -19.62
N PHE A 119 15.40 -6.89 -20.63
CA PHE A 119 14.81 -8.13 -21.16
C PHE A 119 15.89 -9.08 -21.70
N ALA A 120 16.95 -8.54 -22.31
CA ALA A 120 18.06 -9.33 -22.85
C ALA A 120 18.86 -10.09 -21.76
N VAL A 121 18.85 -9.61 -20.52
CA VAL A 121 19.59 -10.22 -19.39
C VAL A 121 18.68 -10.80 -18.31
N TYR A 122 17.37 -10.69 -18.46
CA TYR A 122 16.42 -11.07 -17.41
C TYR A 122 16.37 -12.59 -17.23
N GLU A 123 16.65 -13.02 -16.01
CA GLU A 123 16.57 -14.41 -15.57
C GLU A 123 15.47 -14.50 -14.50
N PRO A 124 14.26 -14.98 -14.84
CA PRO A 124 13.15 -15.08 -13.90
C PRO A 124 13.51 -15.91 -12.67
N MET A 125 12.93 -15.57 -11.51
CA MET A 125 13.16 -16.38 -10.31
C MET A 125 12.65 -17.81 -10.48
N ASN A 126 13.46 -18.78 -10.08
CA ASN A 126 13.15 -20.20 -10.24
C ASN A 126 13.48 -20.98 -8.96
N ALA A 127 12.48 -21.65 -8.39
CA ALA A 127 12.60 -22.38 -7.11
C ALA A 127 13.59 -23.56 -7.16
N ASP A 128 13.75 -24.21 -8.31
CA ASP A 128 14.64 -25.37 -8.48
C ASP A 128 16.11 -24.94 -8.68
N GLN A 129 16.33 -23.71 -9.13
CA GLN A 129 17.65 -23.19 -9.48
C GLN A 129 18.20 -22.19 -8.45
N GLU A 130 17.32 -21.62 -7.61
CA GLU A 130 17.66 -20.61 -6.62
C GLU A 130 17.12 -21.02 -5.24
N ASN A 131 18.02 -21.25 -4.30
CA ASN A 131 17.68 -21.45 -2.89
C ASN A 131 17.43 -20.09 -2.21
N LEU A 132 16.31 -19.46 -2.56
CA LEU A 132 15.91 -18.11 -2.10
C LEU A 132 14.43 -18.10 -1.69
N ALA A 133 14.12 -17.35 -0.62
CA ALA A 133 12.74 -17.01 -0.29
C ALA A 133 12.22 -15.95 -1.26
N PHE A 134 11.10 -16.22 -1.94
CA PHE A 134 10.51 -15.23 -2.83
C PHE A 134 9.01 -15.39 -3.06
N ILE A 135 8.39 -14.28 -3.43
CA ILE A 135 7.01 -14.19 -3.91
C ILE A 135 7.06 -13.66 -5.34
N LYS A 136 6.49 -14.41 -6.27
CA LYS A 136 6.29 -13.99 -7.66
C LYS A 136 4.83 -13.62 -7.87
N VAL A 137 4.58 -12.38 -8.25
CA VAL A 137 3.26 -11.81 -8.52
C VAL A 137 3.12 -11.61 -10.03
N THR A 138 2.24 -12.37 -10.67
CA THR A 138 2.03 -12.33 -12.12
C THR A 138 0.74 -11.60 -12.47
N ASP A 139 0.82 -10.65 -13.41
CA ASP A 139 -0.27 -9.87 -13.97
C ASP A 139 -1.18 -9.23 -12.90
N VAL A 140 -0.63 -8.33 -12.06
CA VAL A 140 -1.36 -7.63 -10.98
C VAL A 140 -2.05 -8.59 -10.00
N GLY A 141 -1.38 -9.67 -9.62
CA GLY A 141 -1.93 -10.63 -8.65
C GLY A 141 -2.92 -11.64 -9.23
N ARG A 142 -3.06 -11.73 -10.57
CA ARG A 142 -3.80 -12.82 -11.23
C ARG A 142 -3.30 -14.19 -10.79
N GLN A 143 -1.99 -14.32 -10.60
CA GLN A 143 -1.37 -15.52 -10.04
C GLN A 143 -0.26 -15.12 -9.08
N ILE A 144 -0.15 -15.85 -7.98
CA ILE A 144 0.95 -15.73 -7.02
C ILE A 144 1.60 -17.08 -6.84
N PHE A 145 2.93 -17.08 -6.89
CA PHE A 145 3.76 -18.22 -6.56
C PHE A 145 4.68 -17.83 -5.40
N SER A 146 4.82 -18.69 -4.40
CA SER A 146 5.65 -18.46 -3.23
C SER A 146 6.61 -19.61 -3.03
N ASN A 147 7.87 -19.31 -2.72
CA ASN A 147 8.91 -20.29 -2.46
C ASN A 147 9.59 -19.94 -1.13
N GLN A 148 9.73 -20.93 -0.24
CA GLN A 148 10.44 -20.80 1.04
C GLN A 148 10.00 -19.58 1.87
N VAL A 149 8.71 -19.25 1.87
CA VAL A 149 8.15 -18.21 2.74
C VAL A 149 8.04 -18.78 4.16
N HIS A 150 8.74 -18.17 5.10
CA HIS A 150 8.86 -18.64 6.48
C HIS A 150 8.58 -17.53 7.50
N GLY A 151 8.10 -17.94 8.67
CA GLY A 151 7.84 -17.02 9.77
C GLY A 151 6.66 -16.07 9.54
N TYR A 152 6.48 -15.15 10.49
CA TYR A 152 5.33 -14.26 10.53
C TYR A 152 5.41 -13.16 9.46
N LEU A 153 6.53 -12.43 9.39
CA LEU A 153 6.65 -11.24 8.54
C LEU A 153 6.50 -11.58 7.04
N GLN A 154 7.24 -12.59 6.55
CA GLN A 154 7.16 -12.99 5.15
C GLN A 154 5.75 -13.49 4.77
N SER A 155 5.08 -14.22 5.67
CA SER A 155 3.69 -14.66 5.48
C SER A 155 2.72 -13.48 5.41
N ARG A 156 2.91 -12.44 6.22
CA ARG A 156 2.10 -11.21 6.17
C ARG A 156 2.33 -10.43 4.88
N ILE A 157 3.57 -10.40 4.37
CA ILE A 157 3.87 -9.79 3.07
C ILE A 157 3.21 -10.58 1.94
N MET A 158 3.29 -11.91 1.94
CA MET A 158 2.58 -12.76 0.98
C MET A 158 1.07 -12.50 1.00
N PHE A 159 0.48 -12.45 2.19
CA PHE A 159 -0.94 -12.11 2.34
C PHE A 159 -1.26 -10.72 1.76
N LEU A 160 -0.42 -9.70 2.02
CA LEU A 160 -0.61 -8.38 1.43
C LEU A 160 -0.56 -8.44 -0.10
N MET A 161 0.47 -9.07 -0.67
CA MET A 161 0.62 -9.21 -2.13
C MET A 161 -0.59 -9.90 -2.78
N ALA A 162 -1.17 -10.89 -2.10
CA ALA A 162 -2.38 -11.59 -2.56
C ALA A 162 -3.66 -10.75 -2.54
N ASN A 163 -3.69 -9.66 -1.77
CA ASN A 163 -4.87 -8.81 -1.63
C ASN A 163 -4.70 -7.42 -2.25
N LEU A 164 -3.51 -7.08 -2.75
CA LEU A 164 -3.30 -5.84 -3.50
C LEU A 164 -4.01 -5.91 -4.85
N ASN A 165 -4.69 -4.82 -5.21
CA ASN A 165 -5.26 -4.65 -6.54
C ASN A 165 -5.03 -3.21 -6.98
N LEU A 166 -4.32 -3.10 -8.10
CA LEU A 166 -3.79 -1.84 -8.63
C LEU A 166 -4.78 -1.11 -9.54
N LYS A 167 -5.97 -1.67 -9.80
CA LYS A 167 -6.98 -0.97 -10.57
C LYS A 167 -7.46 0.25 -9.75
N PRO A 168 -7.36 1.47 -10.29
CA PRO A 168 -7.88 2.65 -9.61
C PRO A 168 -9.36 2.47 -9.32
N ARG A 169 -9.74 2.68 -8.06
CA ARG A 169 -11.13 2.63 -7.62
C ARG A 169 -11.36 3.61 -6.48
N PRO A 170 -12.48 4.34 -6.48
CA PRO A 170 -12.79 5.26 -5.41
C PRO A 170 -13.12 4.49 -4.13
N ILE A 171 -12.55 4.92 -3.02
CA ILE A 171 -12.94 4.49 -1.67
C ILE A 171 -13.50 5.72 -0.97
N TRP A 172 -14.80 5.70 -0.66
CA TRP A 172 -15.46 6.78 0.07
C TRP A 172 -15.43 6.48 1.56
N LEU A 173 -14.87 7.39 2.35
CA LEU A 173 -14.89 7.31 3.79
C LEU A 173 -15.78 8.43 4.33
N SER A 174 -16.74 8.06 5.15
CA SER A 174 -17.52 9.00 5.94
C SER A 174 -17.83 8.43 7.31
N ARG A 175 -17.96 9.31 8.29
CA ARG A 175 -18.54 8.95 9.59
C ARG A 175 -20.05 8.74 9.45
N HIS A 176 -20.67 8.20 10.49
CA HIS A 176 -22.11 8.31 10.66
C HIS A 176 -22.54 9.79 10.69
N GLY A 177 -23.80 10.07 10.36
CA GLY A 177 -24.40 11.39 10.63
C GLY A 177 -24.27 11.76 12.11
N GLU A 178 -24.31 13.06 12.43
CA GLU A 178 -24.22 13.52 13.82
C GLU A 178 -25.17 12.73 14.75
N SER A 179 -24.65 12.18 15.84
CA SER A 179 -25.43 11.44 16.83
C SER A 179 -25.89 12.32 17.99
N MET A 180 -26.85 11.84 18.78
CA MET A 180 -27.27 12.50 20.01
C MET A 180 -26.12 12.64 21.02
N TYR A 181 -25.18 11.69 21.07
CA TYR A 181 -23.98 11.84 21.90
C TYR A 181 -23.01 12.89 21.35
N ASN A 182 -22.93 13.09 20.03
CA ASN A 182 -22.13 14.17 19.47
C ASN A 182 -22.67 15.55 19.90
N THR A 183 -23.99 15.76 19.90
CA THR A 183 -24.58 17.03 20.36
C THR A 183 -24.35 17.28 21.85
N GLN A 184 -24.20 16.21 22.63
CA GLN A 184 -23.89 16.25 24.06
C GLN A 184 -22.39 16.20 24.37
N LYS A 185 -21.53 16.14 23.35
CA LYS A 185 -20.07 15.95 23.47
C LYS A 185 -19.66 14.71 24.29
N ARG A 186 -20.49 13.66 24.27
CA ARG A 186 -20.21 12.36 24.89
C ARG A 186 -19.41 11.47 23.94
N ILE A 187 -18.47 10.71 24.49
CA ILE A 187 -17.69 9.71 23.74
C ILE A 187 -18.33 8.32 23.82
N GLY A 188 -18.03 7.47 22.85
CA GLY A 188 -18.51 6.08 22.84
C GLY A 188 -20.04 5.94 22.73
N GLY A 189 -20.58 4.94 23.40
CA GLY A 189 -21.99 4.58 23.44
C GLY A 189 -22.57 4.17 22.08
N ASP A 190 -23.89 4.01 22.05
CA ASP A 190 -24.64 3.65 20.84
C ASP A 190 -25.88 4.53 20.60
N SER A 191 -25.71 5.84 20.79
CA SER A 191 -26.81 6.81 20.64
C SER A 191 -27.31 6.90 19.18
N PRO A 192 -28.62 7.15 18.96
CA PRO A 192 -29.17 7.35 17.61
C PRO A 192 -28.68 8.65 16.97
N LEU A 193 -29.02 8.84 15.70
CA LEU A 193 -28.78 10.10 14.98
C LEU A 193 -29.53 11.28 15.60
N SER A 194 -28.91 12.47 15.57
CA SER A 194 -29.57 13.75 15.81
C SER A 194 -30.45 14.13 14.61
N PRO A 195 -31.32 15.15 14.72
CA PRO A 195 -32.05 15.68 13.57
C PRO A 195 -31.14 16.10 12.40
N LEU A 196 -29.96 16.69 12.69
CA LEU A 196 -28.98 17.04 11.67
C LEU A 196 -28.29 15.79 11.10
N GLY A 197 -28.04 14.77 11.93
CA GLY A 197 -27.52 13.49 11.46
C GLY A 197 -28.47 12.78 10.49
N VAL A 198 -29.78 12.85 10.73
CA VAL A 198 -30.79 12.35 9.79
C VAL A 198 -30.78 13.12 8.48
N GLN A 199 -30.65 14.45 8.51
CA GLN A 199 -30.49 15.26 7.30
C GLN A 199 -29.23 14.88 6.52
N TYR A 200 -28.11 14.68 7.21
CA TYR A 200 -26.88 14.18 6.60
C TYR A 200 -27.09 12.83 5.90
N ALA A 201 -27.74 11.87 6.57
CA ALA A 201 -28.05 10.55 6.00
C ALA A 201 -28.89 10.67 4.71
N MET A 202 -29.85 11.60 4.66
CA MET A 202 -30.63 11.88 3.45
C MET A 202 -29.78 12.47 2.32
N GLN A 203 -28.83 13.35 2.64
CA GLN A 203 -27.93 13.93 1.64
C GLN A 203 -26.92 12.89 1.12
N LEU A 204 -26.44 11.99 1.99
CA LEU A 204 -25.59 10.88 1.59
C LEU A 204 -26.33 9.92 0.66
N ASP A 205 -27.59 9.56 0.96
CA ASP A 205 -28.44 8.77 0.06
C ASP A 205 -28.56 9.42 -1.33
N ARG A 206 -28.83 10.73 -1.38
CA ARG A 206 -28.92 11.47 -2.65
C ARG A 206 -27.60 11.47 -3.42
N PHE A 207 -26.47 11.63 -2.73
CA PHE A 207 -25.16 11.56 -3.35
C PHE A 207 -24.90 10.17 -3.94
N ILE A 208 -25.17 9.12 -3.17
CA ILE A 208 -25.00 7.74 -3.66
C ILE A 208 -25.91 7.47 -4.84
N ASP A 209 -27.17 7.88 -4.80
CA ASP A 209 -28.11 7.68 -5.91
C ASP A 209 -27.69 8.41 -7.19
N ALA A 210 -27.13 9.62 -7.06
CA ALA A 210 -26.72 10.43 -8.21
C ALA A 210 -25.45 9.91 -8.90
N TYR A 211 -24.46 9.48 -8.12
CA TYR A 211 -23.14 9.07 -8.65
C TYR A 211 -22.98 7.55 -8.79
N TYR A 212 -23.77 6.80 -8.03
CA TYR A 212 -23.79 5.34 -7.99
C TYR A 212 -25.26 4.86 -8.02
N PRO A 213 -26.00 5.08 -9.13
CA PRO A 213 -27.37 4.59 -9.26
C PRO A 213 -27.42 3.05 -9.26
N ALA A 214 -28.40 2.48 -8.58
CA ALA A 214 -28.65 1.03 -8.59
C ALA A 214 -29.65 0.67 -9.71
N PRO A 215 -29.51 -0.47 -10.39
CA PRO A 215 -28.49 -1.52 -10.20
C PRO A 215 -27.21 -1.31 -11.05
N ASP A 216 -27.13 -0.21 -11.80
CA ASP A 216 -26.16 -0.02 -12.88
C ASP A 216 -24.70 0.14 -12.42
N THR A 217 -24.47 0.38 -11.13
CA THR A 217 -23.14 0.56 -10.56
C THR A 217 -22.86 -0.44 -9.45
N GLU A 218 -21.64 -0.97 -9.39
CA GLU A 218 -21.18 -1.77 -8.27
C GLU A 218 -20.74 -0.85 -7.12
N LEU A 219 -21.41 -0.96 -5.97
CA LEU A 219 -21.05 -0.25 -4.74
C LEU A 219 -21.24 -1.18 -3.55
N CYS A 220 -20.16 -1.43 -2.80
CA CYS A 220 -20.20 -2.14 -1.54
C CYS A 220 -20.25 -1.12 -0.39
N VAL A 221 -21.27 -1.20 0.46
CA VAL A 221 -21.44 -0.27 1.58
C VAL A 221 -21.09 -0.99 2.87
N TRP A 222 -20.10 -0.49 3.60
CA TRP A 222 -19.68 -1.05 4.89
C TRP A 222 -20.08 -0.11 6.03
N THR A 223 -20.52 -0.68 7.14
CA THR A 223 -20.84 0.04 8.37
C THR A 223 -20.27 -0.67 9.58
N SER A 224 -20.17 0.04 10.70
CA SER A 224 -19.97 -0.60 12.00
C SER A 224 -21.22 -1.38 12.43
N THR A 225 -21.19 -2.00 13.60
CA THR A 225 -22.39 -2.60 14.20
C THR A 225 -23.26 -1.60 14.95
N MET A 226 -22.78 -0.36 15.14
CA MET A 226 -23.45 0.69 15.91
C MET A 226 -24.68 1.27 15.21
N LEU A 227 -25.72 1.56 15.99
CA LEU A 227 -27.01 2.09 15.58
C LEU A 227 -26.87 3.31 14.67
N ARG A 228 -26.03 4.28 15.05
CA ARG A 228 -25.80 5.51 14.28
C ARG A 228 -25.29 5.27 12.86
N THR A 229 -24.39 4.30 12.65
CA THR A 229 -23.94 3.95 11.30
C THR A 229 -25.03 3.23 10.51
N GLY A 230 -25.82 2.37 11.17
CA GLY A 230 -26.96 1.70 10.56
C GLY A 230 -28.04 2.69 10.08
N MET A 231 -28.43 3.63 10.95
CA MET A 231 -29.38 4.69 10.60
C MET A 231 -28.88 5.59 9.46
N THR A 232 -27.57 5.83 9.38
CA THR A 232 -27.00 6.68 8.32
C THR A 232 -27.18 6.08 6.92
N VAL A 233 -27.16 4.75 6.80
CA VAL A 233 -27.24 4.04 5.51
C VAL A 233 -28.59 3.36 5.28
N GLU A 234 -29.57 3.54 6.17
CA GLU A 234 -30.86 2.85 6.11
C GLU A 234 -31.57 3.05 4.76
N ARG A 235 -31.56 4.28 4.24
CA ARG A 235 -32.17 4.61 2.94
C ARG A 235 -31.41 3.99 1.77
N ILE A 236 -30.08 3.97 1.85
CA ILE A 236 -29.20 3.35 0.85
C ILE A 236 -29.50 1.85 0.78
N ALA A 237 -29.63 1.18 1.94
CA ALA A 237 -30.03 -0.23 2.03
C ALA A 237 -31.45 -0.45 1.47
N GLY A 238 -32.40 0.45 1.78
CA GLY A 238 -33.78 0.41 1.29
C GLY A 238 -33.89 0.50 -0.24
N ARG A 239 -32.88 1.03 -0.93
CA ARG A 239 -32.77 1.02 -2.40
C ARG A 239 -32.17 -0.27 -2.98
N GLY A 240 -31.99 -1.30 -2.16
CA GLY A 240 -31.46 -2.60 -2.59
C GLY A 240 -29.94 -2.68 -2.60
N ARG A 241 -29.22 -1.70 -2.02
CA ARG A 241 -27.76 -1.79 -1.86
C ARG A 241 -27.41 -2.80 -0.78
N THR A 242 -26.39 -3.61 -1.07
CA THR A 242 -25.84 -4.54 -0.07
C THR A 242 -25.04 -3.74 0.96
N VAL A 243 -25.45 -3.84 2.22
CA VAL A 243 -24.76 -3.26 3.37
C VAL A 243 -24.14 -4.39 4.19
N VAL A 244 -22.83 -4.33 4.40
CA VAL A 244 -22.08 -5.27 5.25
C VAL A 244 -21.75 -4.58 6.57
N LYS A 245 -22.04 -5.24 7.69
CA LYS A 245 -21.71 -4.76 9.04
C LYS A 245 -20.43 -5.42 9.53
N TRP A 246 -19.48 -4.61 9.99
CA TRP A 246 -18.19 -5.05 10.49
C TRP A 246 -18.00 -4.58 11.92
N LYS A 247 -17.82 -5.52 12.85
CA LYS A 247 -17.53 -5.20 14.26
C LYS A 247 -16.20 -4.45 14.41
N GLN A 248 -15.25 -4.72 13.53
CA GLN A 248 -13.94 -4.06 13.49
C GLN A 248 -14.02 -2.58 13.07
N LEU A 249 -15.17 -2.13 12.56
CA LEU A 249 -15.44 -0.73 12.27
C LEU A 249 -16.19 -0.03 13.41
N ASP A 250 -16.49 -0.73 14.52
CA ASP A 250 -17.02 -0.09 15.73
C ASP A 250 -16.03 0.99 16.21
N GLU A 251 -16.60 2.08 16.72
CA GLU A 251 -15.81 3.14 17.35
C GLU A 251 -14.94 2.57 18.48
N ILE A 252 -13.80 3.23 18.73
CA ILE A 252 -12.90 2.84 19.81
C ILE A 252 -13.66 2.69 21.13
N ASP A 253 -13.45 1.56 21.80
CA ASP A 253 -14.04 1.29 23.10
C ASP A 253 -13.37 2.19 24.16
N ALA A 254 -14.16 3.09 24.73
CA ALA A 254 -13.70 4.01 25.77
C ALA A 254 -13.65 3.36 27.17
N GLY A 255 -14.05 2.08 27.28
CA GLY A 255 -14.05 1.33 28.53
C GLY A 255 -14.91 2.01 29.59
N VAL A 256 -14.33 2.28 30.76
CA VAL A 256 -15.03 2.94 31.87
C VAL A 256 -15.44 4.39 31.55
N CYS A 257 -14.86 5.00 30.50
CA CYS A 257 -15.19 6.35 30.06
C CYS A 257 -16.36 6.39 29.05
N ASP A 258 -16.98 5.25 28.72
CA ASP A 258 -18.06 5.18 27.74
C ASP A 258 -19.27 6.04 28.16
N GLY A 259 -19.73 6.89 27.25
CA GLY A 259 -20.82 7.83 27.49
C GLY A 259 -20.44 9.09 28.25
N MET A 260 -19.19 9.27 28.71
CA MET A 260 -18.76 10.49 29.41
C MET A 260 -18.46 11.63 28.44
N THR A 261 -18.52 12.89 28.90
CA THR A 261 -17.88 13.99 28.16
C THR A 261 -16.40 14.07 28.50
N TYR A 262 -15.60 14.74 27.66
CA TYR A 262 -14.18 14.93 27.95
C TYR A 262 -13.94 15.72 29.25
N GLU A 263 -14.84 16.65 29.59
CA GLU A 263 -14.79 17.38 30.85
C GLU A 263 -15.03 16.44 32.04
N GLN A 264 -16.02 15.55 31.95
CA GLN A 264 -16.25 14.54 32.98
C GLN A 264 -15.04 13.61 33.15
N VAL A 265 -14.42 13.17 32.05
CA VAL A 265 -13.20 12.33 32.13
C VAL A 265 -12.05 13.09 32.79
N ALA A 266 -11.88 14.38 32.49
CA ALA A 266 -10.84 15.20 33.11
C ALA A 266 -11.07 15.43 34.61
N ASP A 267 -12.32 15.56 35.03
CA ASP A 267 -12.69 15.79 36.43
C ASP A 267 -12.66 14.51 37.26
N GLU A 268 -13.20 13.40 36.72
CA GLU A 268 -13.35 12.12 37.42
C GLU A 268 -12.11 11.22 37.30
N MET A 269 -11.35 11.33 36.20
CA MET A 269 -10.17 10.50 35.89
C MET A 269 -9.00 11.36 35.36
N PRO A 270 -8.49 12.35 36.14
CA PRO A 270 -7.50 13.32 35.68
C PRO A 270 -6.18 12.68 35.24
N ASP A 271 -5.74 11.63 35.92
CA ASP A 271 -4.50 10.92 35.59
C ASP A 271 -4.60 10.21 34.23
N GLU A 272 -5.72 9.53 33.95
CA GLU A 272 -5.99 8.88 32.66
C GLU A 272 -6.12 9.91 31.53
N TYR A 273 -6.80 11.03 31.80
CA TYR A 273 -6.94 12.13 30.85
C TYR A 273 -5.56 12.69 30.45
N LEU A 274 -4.68 12.91 31.41
CA LEU A 274 -3.32 13.40 31.17
C LEU A 274 -2.43 12.35 30.49
N ALA A 275 -2.51 11.08 30.91
CA ALA A 275 -1.78 9.99 30.30
C ALA A 275 -2.11 9.87 28.81
N ARG A 276 -3.41 9.84 28.47
CA ARG A 276 -3.88 9.80 27.07
C ARG A 276 -3.48 11.06 26.28
N LYS A 277 -3.43 12.23 26.92
CA LYS A 277 -2.98 13.46 26.27
C LYS A 277 -1.48 13.41 25.94
N ASN A 278 -0.68 12.80 26.80
CA ASN A 278 0.76 12.67 26.63
C ASN A 278 1.13 11.56 25.63
N ASN A 279 0.36 10.47 25.60
CA ASN A 279 0.52 9.39 24.63
C ASN A 279 -0.85 8.88 24.14
N LYS A 280 -1.24 9.30 22.94
CA LYS A 280 -2.59 9.08 22.39
C LYS A 280 -2.70 7.80 21.53
N LEU A 281 -1.57 7.24 21.11
CA LEU A 281 -1.49 6.10 20.20
C LEU A 281 -0.93 4.86 20.91
#